data_AF-A0A7G8P6K1-F1
#
_entry.id   AF-A0A7G8P6K1-F1
#
_cell.length_a   1.000
_cell.length_b   1.000
_cell.length_c   1.000
_cell.angle_alpha   90.00
_cell.angle_beta   90.00
_cell.angle_gamma   90.00
#
_symmetry.space_group_name_H-M   'P 1'
#
loop_
_entity.id
_entity.type
_entity.pdbx_description
1 polymer ?
#
loop_
_entity_poly.entity_id
_entity_poly.type
_entity_poly.pdbx_seq_one_letter_code
_entity_poly.pdbx_strand_id
1 'polypeptide(L)'
;MGLLNVNPADLYRAADDYTELAARTAQLPAQARAEIQRIAISHGPMGFPMAVGIAAGMAARASAVQAKAARFEQYADNFTGHAAAYIDQDRAAAATFDALEFPQAHVDPKPPPDQPATPPVVCWLPSPGADPAKYCPAETTRIEYVDDKGRWIQKDIGTGANEVIMNGELPGVEYLPGPPTGQAAPGTTDRLWPDEHGNLVHEHHAPAGGPPTIEVLAPGRISW
;
A
#
# COMPACT_ATOMS: atom_id res chain seq x y z
N MET A 1 -22.97 -8.78 -5.54
CA MET A 1 -22.50 -9.81 -4.58
C MET A 1 -21.18 -9.31 -4.03
N GLY A 2 -21.06 -9.10 -2.71
CA GLY A 2 -19.80 -8.66 -2.12
C GLY A 2 -18.77 -9.78 -2.26
N LEU A 3 -17.55 -9.46 -2.72
CA LEU A 3 -16.45 -10.40 -2.71
C LEU A 3 -16.09 -10.69 -1.25
N LEU A 4 -16.55 -11.83 -0.74
CA LEU A 4 -16.08 -12.36 0.52
C LEU A 4 -14.65 -12.86 0.26
N ASN A 5 -13.65 -12.17 0.79
CA ASN A 5 -12.26 -12.61 0.71
C ASN A 5 -12.05 -13.74 1.72
N VAL A 6 -12.09 -14.97 1.25
CA VAL A 6 -11.95 -16.18 2.07
C VAL A 6 -10.56 -16.75 1.87
N ASN A 7 -9.78 -16.85 2.95
CA ASN A 7 -8.47 -17.49 2.93
C ASN A 7 -8.63 -19.02 3.10
N PRO A 8 -8.06 -19.86 2.20
CA PRO A 8 -8.11 -21.31 2.34
C PRO A 8 -7.57 -21.84 3.68
N ALA A 9 -6.57 -21.16 4.27
CA ALA A 9 -6.04 -21.55 5.57
C ALA A 9 -7.08 -21.43 6.69
N ASP A 10 -7.96 -20.43 6.62
CA ASP A 10 -9.02 -20.24 7.60
C ASP A 10 -10.10 -21.32 7.45
N LEU A 11 -10.35 -21.80 6.23
CA LEU A 11 -11.27 -22.90 5.98
C LEU A 11 -10.75 -24.23 6.52
N TYR A 12 -9.45 -24.51 6.39
CA TYR A 12 -8.84 -25.69 7.01
C TYR A 12 -8.93 -25.63 8.53
N ARG A 13 -8.67 -24.48 9.15
CA ARG A 13 -8.85 -24.32 10.61
C ARG A 13 -10.29 -24.57 11.04
N ALA A 14 -11.26 -24.05 10.30
CA ALA A 14 -12.67 -24.32 10.57
C ALA A 14 -13.00 -25.82 10.43
N ALA A 15 -12.42 -26.51 9.46
CA ALA A 15 -12.58 -27.96 9.30
C ALA A 15 -12.00 -28.74 10.50
N ASP A 16 -10.85 -28.34 11.01
CA ASP A 16 -10.24 -28.94 12.20
C ASP A 16 -11.13 -28.72 13.44
N ASP A 17 -11.64 -27.50 13.64
CA ASP A 17 -12.56 -27.18 14.75
C ASP A 17 -13.83 -28.05 14.70
N TYR A 18 -14.40 -28.27 13.50
CA TYR A 18 -15.57 -29.13 13.33
C TYR A 18 -15.23 -30.62 13.54
N THR A 19 -14.06 -31.07 13.11
CA THR A 19 -13.56 -32.43 13.37
C THR A 19 -13.42 -32.68 14.87
N GLU A 20 -12.85 -31.72 15.60
CA GLU A 20 -12.74 -31.78 17.04
C GLU A 20 -14.14 -31.81 17.70
N LEU A 21 -15.05 -30.96 17.24
CA LEU A 21 -16.41 -30.90 17.77
C LEU A 21 -17.19 -32.20 17.51
N ALA A 22 -16.99 -32.83 16.35
CA ALA A 22 -17.53 -34.15 16.05
C ALA A 22 -17.04 -35.19 17.05
N ALA A 23 -15.71 -35.26 17.27
CA ALA A 23 -15.09 -36.19 18.20
C ALA A 23 -15.58 -35.98 19.65
N ARG A 24 -15.63 -34.73 20.12
CA ARG A 24 -16.14 -34.39 21.45
C ARG A 24 -17.61 -34.78 21.61
N THR A 25 -18.43 -34.50 20.60
CA THR A 25 -19.86 -34.83 20.62
C THR A 25 -20.09 -36.35 20.64
N ALA A 26 -19.30 -37.11 19.88
CA ALA A 26 -19.37 -38.57 19.85
C ALA A 26 -18.99 -39.23 21.20
N GLN A 27 -18.21 -38.54 22.06
CA GLN A 27 -17.82 -39.03 23.38
C GLN A 27 -18.87 -38.79 24.48
N LEU A 28 -19.80 -37.83 24.28
CA LEU A 28 -20.81 -37.48 25.29
C LEU A 28 -21.62 -38.67 25.82
N PRO A 29 -22.06 -39.64 24.99
CA PRO A 29 -22.81 -40.80 25.48
C PRO A 29 -21.99 -41.66 26.46
N ALA A 30 -20.69 -41.85 26.21
CA ALA A 30 -19.81 -42.63 27.09
C ALA A 30 -19.58 -41.91 28.43
N GLN A 31 -19.33 -40.60 28.39
CA GLN A 31 -19.15 -39.78 29.59
C GLN A 31 -20.42 -39.79 30.45
N ALA A 32 -21.59 -39.64 29.84
CA ALA A 32 -22.84 -39.62 30.55
C ALA A 32 -23.24 -41.01 31.12
N ARG A 33 -22.85 -42.11 30.47
CA ARG A 33 -22.96 -43.47 31.04
C ARG A 33 -22.14 -43.64 32.32
N ALA A 34 -20.90 -43.14 32.34
CA ALA A 34 -20.06 -43.20 33.54
C ALA A 34 -20.68 -42.40 34.70
N GLU A 35 -21.34 -41.28 34.41
CA GLU A 35 -22.04 -40.49 35.42
C GLU A 35 -23.27 -41.20 35.98
N ILE A 36 -24.09 -41.83 35.13
CA ILE A 36 -25.23 -42.65 35.56
C ILE A 36 -24.77 -43.76 36.52
N GLN A 37 -23.65 -44.42 36.20
CA GLN A 37 -23.08 -45.45 37.07
C GLN A 37 -22.64 -44.89 38.43
N ARG A 38 -22.03 -43.70 38.45
CA ARG A 38 -21.66 -43.01 39.70
C ARG A 38 -22.88 -42.70 40.57
N ILE A 39 -23.98 -42.23 39.98
CA ILE A 39 -25.23 -41.95 40.70
C ILE A 39 -25.79 -43.24 41.31
N ALA A 40 -25.85 -44.31 40.53
CA ALA A 40 -26.36 -45.61 40.99
C ALA A 40 -25.54 -46.18 42.15
N ILE A 41 -24.21 -46.04 42.11
CA ILE A 41 -23.30 -46.53 43.16
C ILE A 41 -23.40 -45.67 44.44
N SER A 42 -23.38 -44.34 44.29
CA SER A 42 -23.33 -43.41 45.43
C SER A 42 -24.62 -43.37 46.26
N HIS A 43 -25.78 -43.61 45.64
CA HIS A 43 -27.08 -43.50 46.30
C HIS A 43 -27.79 -44.86 46.50
N GLY A 44 -27.16 -45.96 46.07
CA GLY A 44 -27.68 -47.31 46.25
C GLY A 44 -29.11 -47.48 45.69
N PRO A 45 -30.00 -48.22 46.38
CA PRO A 45 -31.37 -48.45 45.93
C PRO A 45 -32.19 -47.16 45.74
N MET A 46 -31.89 -46.10 46.49
CA MET A 46 -32.58 -44.80 46.39
C MET A 46 -32.21 -44.04 45.10
N GLY A 47 -30.98 -44.22 44.60
CA GLY A 47 -30.53 -43.59 43.35
C GLY A 47 -30.95 -44.33 42.08
N PHE A 48 -31.39 -45.58 42.20
CA PHE A 48 -31.70 -46.43 41.07
C PHE A 48 -32.82 -45.87 40.17
N PRO A 49 -33.96 -45.37 40.70
CA PRO A 49 -35.00 -44.79 39.86
C PRO A 49 -34.52 -43.57 39.05
N MET A 50 -33.67 -42.73 39.66
CA MET A 50 -33.08 -41.57 38.99
C MET A 50 -32.12 -42.00 37.88
N ALA A 51 -31.22 -42.94 38.16
CA ALA A 51 -30.28 -43.48 37.18
C ALA A 51 -31.00 -44.10 35.97
N VAL A 52 -32.09 -44.85 36.20
CA VAL A 52 -32.92 -45.42 35.13
C VAL A 52 -33.60 -44.32 34.31
N GLY A 53 -34.17 -43.30 34.94
CA GLY A 53 -34.80 -42.17 34.25
C GLY A 53 -33.81 -41.40 33.36
N ILE A 54 -32.60 -41.14 33.87
CA ILE A 54 -31.52 -40.50 33.10
C ILE A 54 -31.11 -41.39 31.92
N ALA A 55 -30.90 -42.69 32.15
CA ALA A 55 -30.53 -43.64 31.11
C ALA A 55 -31.58 -43.73 29.99
N ALA A 56 -32.87 -43.77 30.34
CA ALA A 56 -33.97 -43.78 29.38
C ALA A 56 -34.02 -42.48 28.55
N GLY A 57 -33.87 -41.32 29.21
CA GLY A 57 -33.82 -40.02 28.53
C GLY A 57 -32.60 -39.84 27.62
N MET A 58 -31.48 -40.48 27.94
CA MET A 58 -30.30 -40.54 27.07
C MET A 58 -30.52 -41.46 25.87
N ALA A 59 -31.06 -42.66 26.09
CA ALA A 59 -31.33 -43.61 25.02
C ALA A 59 -32.24 -42.99 23.95
N ALA A 60 -33.25 -42.23 24.36
CA ALA A 60 -34.15 -41.51 23.46
C ALA A 60 -33.45 -40.44 22.58
N ARG A 61 -32.27 -39.95 22.97
CA ARG A 61 -31.52 -38.90 22.27
C ARG A 61 -30.24 -39.40 21.61
N ALA A 62 -29.88 -40.67 21.78
CA ALA A 62 -28.62 -41.23 21.32
C ALA A 62 -28.42 -41.05 19.81
N SER A 63 -29.47 -41.31 19.02
CA SER A 63 -29.45 -41.13 17.56
C SER A 63 -29.29 -39.66 17.16
N ALA A 64 -29.91 -38.72 17.88
CA ALA A 64 -29.80 -37.29 17.59
C ALA A 64 -28.40 -36.74 17.88
N VAL A 65 -27.75 -37.19 18.97
CA VAL A 65 -26.37 -36.84 19.29
C VAL A 65 -25.41 -37.40 18.22
N GLN A 66 -25.61 -38.66 17.82
CA GLN A 66 -24.79 -39.27 16.77
C GLN A 66 -24.99 -38.57 15.41
N ALA A 67 -26.24 -38.24 15.05
CA ALA A 67 -26.54 -37.48 13.84
C ALA A 67 -25.89 -36.08 13.87
N LYS A 68 -25.82 -35.44 15.04
CA LYS A 68 -25.15 -34.16 15.19
C LYS A 68 -23.63 -34.28 15.01
N ALA A 69 -23.01 -35.33 15.57
CA ALA A 69 -21.58 -35.60 15.37
C ALA A 69 -21.26 -35.82 13.88
N ALA A 70 -22.03 -36.67 13.20
CA ALA A 70 -21.89 -36.90 11.76
C ALA A 70 -22.08 -35.62 10.92
N ARG A 71 -22.98 -34.73 11.35
CA ARG A 71 -23.18 -33.44 10.67
C ARG A 71 -21.97 -32.51 10.82
N PHE A 72 -21.24 -32.57 11.94
CA PHE A 72 -20.01 -31.82 12.10
C PHE A 72 -18.90 -32.36 11.18
N GLU A 73 -18.79 -33.68 11.02
CA GLU A 73 -17.89 -34.30 10.03
C GLU A 73 -18.22 -33.83 8.61
N GLN A 74 -19.51 -33.83 8.25
CA GLN A 74 -19.95 -33.31 6.95
C GLN A 74 -19.56 -31.84 6.74
N TYR A 75 -19.60 -31.01 7.78
CA TYR A 75 -19.13 -29.62 7.67
C TYR A 75 -17.62 -29.54 7.49
N ALA A 76 -16.84 -30.35 8.22
CA ALA A 76 -15.40 -30.43 8.04
C ALA A 76 -15.02 -30.83 6.60
N ASP A 77 -15.70 -31.83 6.03
CA ASP A 77 -15.51 -32.27 4.65
C ASP A 77 -15.83 -31.15 3.65
N ASN A 78 -16.94 -30.44 3.85
CA ASN A 78 -17.31 -29.33 2.98
C ASN A 78 -16.27 -28.19 3.03
N PHE A 79 -15.80 -27.81 4.22
CA PHE A 79 -14.77 -26.77 4.34
C PHE A 79 -13.45 -27.18 3.69
N THR A 80 -13.03 -28.43 3.88
CA THR A 80 -11.85 -29.01 3.22
C THR A 80 -12.00 -29.00 1.70
N GLY A 81 -13.16 -29.41 1.19
CA GLY A 81 -13.47 -29.39 -0.24
C GLY A 81 -13.48 -27.98 -0.83
N HIS A 82 -14.06 -27.01 -0.11
CA HIS A 82 -14.04 -25.60 -0.53
C HIS A 82 -12.64 -24.99 -0.52
N ALA A 83 -11.81 -25.32 0.47
CA ALA A 83 -10.41 -24.87 0.51
C ALA A 83 -9.64 -25.37 -0.72
N ALA A 84 -9.80 -26.65 -1.07
CA ALA A 84 -9.19 -27.22 -2.28
C ALA A 84 -9.70 -26.53 -3.55
N ALA A 85 -11.01 -26.30 -3.66
CA ALA A 85 -11.60 -25.62 -4.81
C ALA A 85 -11.07 -24.19 -5.00
N TYR A 86 -10.88 -23.44 -3.91
CA TYR A 86 -10.28 -22.10 -3.98
C TYR A 86 -8.83 -22.14 -4.45
N ILE A 87 -8.03 -23.08 -3.95
CA ILE A 87 -6.63 -23.25 -4.38
C ILE A 87 -6.56 -23.62 -5.87
N ASP A 88 -7.43 -24.52 -6.33
CA ASP A 88 -7.44 -24.93 -7.74
C ASP A 88 -7.89 -23.80 -8.67
N GLN A 89 -8.88 -23.01 -8.25
CA GLN A 89 -9.31 -21.81 -9.00
C GLN A 89 -8.21 -20.76 -9.06
N ASP A 90 -7.50 -20.52 -7.95
CA ASP A 90 -6.37 -19.58 -7.90
C ASP A 90 -5.23 -20.02 -8.83
N ARG A 91 -4.87 -21.32 -8.80
CA ARG A 91 -3.88 -21.90 -9.72
C ARG A 91 -4.32 -21.80 -11.18
N ALA A 92 -5.58 -22.08 -11.48
CA ALA A 92 -6.11 -21.98 -12.84
C ALA A 92 -6.11 -20.52 -13.34
N ALA A 93 -6.45 -19.56 -12.47
CA ALA A 93 -6.38 -18.14 -12.79
C ALA A 93 -4.94 -17.70 -13.01
N ALA A 94 -4.00 -18.07 -12.13
CA ALA A 94 -2.57 -17.79 -12.30
C ALA A 94 -2.03 -18.36 -13.62
N ALA A 95 -2.35 -19.61 -13.95
CA ALA A 95 -1.96 -20.22 -15.22
C ALA A 95 -2.56 -19.49 -16.43
N THR A 96 -3.79 -18.97 -16.31
CA THR A 96 -4.41 -18.14 -17.36
C THR A 96 -3.65 -16.82 -17.53
N PHE A 97 -3.23 -16.16 -16.44
CA PHE A 97 -2.44 -14.94 -16.50
C PHE A 97 -1.02 -15.19 -17.04
N ASP A 98 -0.36 -16.28 -16.67
CA ASP A 98 0.95 -16.67 -17.21
C ASP A 98 0.87 -16.99 -18.71
N ALA A 99 -0.26 -17.55 -19.17
CA ALA A 99 -0.51 -17.85 -20.58
C ALA A 99 -0.84 -16.60 -21.42
N LEU A 100 -1.20 -15.49 -20.79
CA LEU A 100 -1.30 -14.22 -21.50
C LEU A 100 0.13 -13.74 -21.79
N GLU A 101 0.53 -13.82 -23.06
CA GLU A 101 1.60 -12.95 -23.55
C GLU A 101 1.11 -11.51 -23.40
N PHE A 102 1.55 -10.85 -22.33
CA PHE A 102 1.51 -9.40 -22.29
C PHE A 102 2.41 -8.95 -23.44
N PRO A 103 1.89 -8.35 -24.53
CA PRO A 103 2.76 -7.72 -25.51
C PRO A 103 3.60 -6.76 -24.68
N GLN A 104 4.93 -6.90 -24.75
CA GLN A 104 5.85 -6.15 -23.91
C GLN A 104 5.32 -4.74 -23.81
N ALA A 105 4.86 -4.35 -22.60
CA ALA A 105 4.35 -3.02 -22.35
C ALA A 105 5.34 -2.09 -23.03
N HIS A 106 4.89 -1.30 -24.01
CA HIS A 106 5.74 -0.54 -24.93
C HIS A 106 7.03 -0.18 -24.21
N VAL A 107 8.07 -0.98 -24.44
CA VAL A 107 9.36 -0.69 -23.85
C VAL A 107 9.80 0.41 -24.78
N ASP A 108 9.66 1.66 -24.32
CA ASP A 108 10.36 2.77 -24.94
C ASP A 108 11.77 2.24 -25.26
N PRO A 109 12.27 2.43 -26.50
CA PRO A 109 13.57 1.90 -26.90
C PRO A 109 14.53 2.14 -25.75
N LYS A 110 15.12 1.05 -25.22
CA LYS A 110 16.05 1.09 -24.10
C LYS A 110 16.85 2.38 -24.21
N PRO A 111 16.71 3.34 -23.29
CA PRO A 111 17.46 4.58 -23.40
C PRO A 111 18.93 4.19 -23.59
N PRO A 112 19.65 4.90 -24.49
CA PRO A 112 21.06 4.60 -24.73
C PRO A 112 21.74 4.42 -23.36
N PRO A 113 22.58 3.39 -23.20
CA PRO A 113 23.14 3.04 -21.90
C PRO A 113 23.62 4.30 -21.22
N ASP A 114 23.20 4.51 -19.96
CA ASP A 114 23.61 5.63 -19.14
C ASP A 114 25.13 5.78 -19.28
N GLN A 115 25.55 6.69 -20.16
CA GLN A 115 26.81 7.35 -19.94
C GLN A 115 26.63 7.94 -18.55
N PRO A 116 27.62 7.80 -17.64
CA PRO A 116 27.56 8.55 -16.39
C PRO A 116 27.40 10.02 -16.80
N ALA A 117 26.16 10.50 -16.77
CA ALA A 117 25.84 11.84 -17.15
C ALA A 117 26.53 12.65 -16.07
N THR A 118 27.62 13.32 -16.46
CA THR A 118 28.18 14.39 -15.64
C THR A 118 26.98 15.19 -15.15
N PRO A 119 26.78 15.34 -13.82
CA PRO A 119 25.59 16.01 -13.32
C PRO A 119 25.48 17.36 -14.03
N PRO A 120 24.30 17.73 -14.55
CA PRO A 120 24.18 18.94 -15.32
C PRO A 120 24.63 20.11 -14.46
N VAL A 121 25.47 20.98 -15.02
CA VAL A 121 25.78 22.25 -14.39
C VAL A 121 24.63 23.18 -14.73
N VAL A 122 23.81 23.47 -13.71
CA VAL A 122 22.60 24.28 -13.85
C VAL A 122 22.94 25.73 -13.56
N CYS A 123 22.46 26.63 -14.42
CA CYS A 123 22.53 28.08 -14.23
C CYS A 123 21.12 28.67 -14.33
N TRP A 124 20.79 29.62 -13.45
CA TRP A 124 19.48 30.28 -13.47
C TRP A 124 19.59 31.69 -14.05
N LEU A 125 18.72 32.01 -15.01
CA LEU A 125 18.70 33.32 -15.66
C LEU A 125 17.53 34.19 -15.19
N PRO A 126 17.75 35.52 -15.02
CA PRO A 126 16.71 36.47 -14.62
C PRO A 126 15.64 36.73 -15.67
N SER A 127 15.86 36.29 -16.92
CA SER A 127 14.83 36.39 -17.94
C SER A 127 15.16 35.48 -19.13
N PRO A 128 14.16 35.15 -19.97
CA PRO A 128 14.37 34.36 -21.19
C PRO A 128 15.38 34.99 -22.18
N GLY A 129 15.57 36.31 -22.11
CA GLY A 129 16.46 37.07 -22.99
C GLY A 129 17.79 37.49 -22.34
N ALA A 130 18.07 37.04 -21.11
CA ALA A 130 19.34 37.33 -20.46
C ALA A 130 20.48 36.61 -21.20
N ASP A 131 21.60 37.32 -21.42
CA ASP A 131 22.79 36.74 -22.06
C ASP A 131 23.43 35.69 -21.14
N PRO A 132 23.39 34.39 -21.49
CA PRO A 132 23.98 33.35 -20.65
C PRO A 132 25.46 33.54 -20.40
N ALA A 133 26.21 34.15 -21.33
CA ALA A 133 27.64 34.37 -21.18
C ALA A 133 27.98 35.36 -20.04
N LYS A 134 27.01 36.16 -19.60
CA LYS A 134 27.17 37.12 -18.50
C LYS A 134 26.92 36.51 -17.12
N TYR A 135 26.02 35.53 -17.03
CA TYR A 135 25.52 34.99 -15.75
C TYR A 135 25.97 33.56 -15.49
N CYS A 136 26.21 32.78 -16.54
CA CYS A 136 26.47 31.35 -16.44
C CYS A 136 27.96 31.03 -16.61
N PRO A 137 28.47 30.05 -15.84
CA PRO A 137 29.81 29.54 -16.08
C PRO A 137 29.90 28.82 -17.44
N ALA A 138 31.10 28.75 -18.01
CA ALA A 138 31.31 28.23 -19.37
C ALA A 138 30.96 26.74 -19.51
N GLU A 139 30.97 26.01 -18.40
CA GLU A 139 30.63 24.59 -18.30
C GLU A 139 29.14 24.33 -18.06
N THR A 140 28.28 25.36 -18.06
CA THR A 140 26.83 25.18 -17.96
C THR A 140 26.32 24.27 -19.08
N THR A 141 25.58 23.24 -18.70
CA THR A 141 24.92 22.32 -19.63
C THR A 141 23.41 22.52 -19.65
N ARG A 142 22.87 23.17 -18.60
CA ARG A 142 21.43 23.39 -18.41
C ARG A 142 21.15 24.81 -17.92
N ILE A 143 20.23 25.50 -18.58
CA ILE A 143 19.77 26.83 -18.20
C ILE A 143 18.32 26.72 -17.72
N GLU A 144 18.01 27.36 -16.61
CA GLU A 144 16.65 27.46 -16.09
C GLU A 144 16.24 28.91 -15.95
N TYR A 145 15.00 29.25 -16.30
CA TYR A 145 14.48 30.61 -16.16
C TYR A 145 12.96 30.60 -16.00
N VAL A 146 12.43 31.66 -15.41
CA VAL A 146 10.99 31.90 -15.36
C VAL A 146 10.60 32.76 -16.56
N ASP A 147 9.62 32.31 -17.34
CA ASP A 147 9.12 33.07 -18.48
C ASP A 147 8.17 34.22 -18.05
N ASP A 148 7.78 35.04 -19.02
CA ASP A 148 6.85 36.16 -18.84
C ASP A 148 5.45 35.74 -18.36
N LYS A 149 5.16 34.43 -18.36
CA LYS A 149 3.90 33.83 -17.90
C LYS A 149 4.06 33.15 -16.53
N GLY A 150 5.20 33.29 -15.87
CA GLY A 150 5.48 32.67 -14.57
C GLY A 150 5.75 31.17 -14.64
N ARG A 151 6.05 30.63 -15.84
CA ARG A 151 6.37 29.21 -16.01
C ARG A 151 7.87 28.99 -15.89
N TRP A 152 8.25 27.92 -15.20
CA TRP A 152 9.65 27.53 -15.10
C TRP A 152 10.05 26.71 -16.32
N ILE A 153 10.97 27.27 -17.11
CA ILE A 153 11.48 26.68 -18.34
C ILE A 153 12.88 26.14 -18.08
N GLN A 154 13.11 24.90 -18.47
CA GLN A 154 14.41 24.27 -18.56
C GLN A 154 14.85 24.26 -20.03
N LYS A 155 16.06 24.73 -20.29
CA LYS A 155 16.70 24.69 -21.60
C LYS A 155 17.99 23.90 -21.53
N ASP A 156 18.08 22.85 -22.33
CA ASP A 156 19.31 22.08 -22.50
C ASP A 156 20.20 22.76 -23.55
N ILE A 157 21.46 23.04 -23.21
CA ILE A 157 22.39 23.74 -24.11
C ILE A 157 22.87 22.81 -25.24
N GLY A 158 23.03 21.52 -24.97
CA GLY A 158 23.57 20.55 -25.92
C GLY A 158 22.59 20.23 -27.06
N THR A 159 21.31 20.17 -26.74
CA THR A 159 20.22 19.84 -27.69
C THR A 159 19.43 21.07 -28.14
N GLY A 160 19.47 22.17 -27.39
CA GLY A 160 18.69 23.39 -27.63
C GLY A 160 17.20 23.24 -27.30
N ALA A 161 16.78 22.12 -26.71
CA ALA A 161 15.39 21.84 -26.38
C ALA A 161 14.95 22.66 -25.16
N ASN A 162 13.73 23.21 -25.24
CA ASN A 162 13.06 23.87 -24.12
C ASN A 162 11.96 22.93 -23.59
N GLU A 163 11.95 22.71 -22.28
CA GLU A 163 10.95 21.93 -21.57
C GLU A 163 10.33 22.77 -20.45
N VAL A 164 9.02 22.67 -20.27
CA VAL A 164 8.34 23.29 -19.13
C VAL A 164 8.36 22.29 -17.98
N ILE A 165 9.29 22.47 -17.04
CA ILE A 165 9.47 21.51 -15.94
C ILE A 165 8.51 21.76 -14.78
N MET A 166 8.00 22.98 -14.64
CA MET A 166 6.93 23.29 -13.69
C MET A 166 5.91 24.26 -14.28
N ASN A 167 4.66 23.80 -14.36
CA ASN A 167 3.50 24.60 -14.73
C ASN A 167 2.88 25.29 -13.50
N GLY A 168 3.69 26.00 -12.71
CA GLY A 168 3.20 27.02 -11.77
C GLY A 168 2.27 26.59 -10.62
N GLU A 169 2.14 25.32 -10.26
CA GLU A 169 1.21 24.87 -9.20
C GLU A 169 1.89 24.02 -8.11
N LEU A 170 3.04 24.47 -7.58
CA LEU A 170 3.40 24.02 -6.23
C LEU A 170 2.67 24.90 -5.22
N PRO A 171 1.76 24.34 -4.38
CA PRO A 171 1.03 25.11 -3.39
C PRO A 171 2.01 25.85 -2.46
N GLY A 172 1.87 27.17 -2.35
CA GLY A 172 2.71 28.00 -1.48
C GLY A 172 4.06 28.44 -2.08
N VAL A 173 4.39 28.07 -3.31
CA VAL A 173 5.65 28.48 -3.94
C VAL A 173 5.41 29.56 -4.99
N GLU A 174 6.09 30.71 -4.85
CA GLU A 174 6.03 31.83 -5.77
C GLU A 174 7.36 31.95 -6.53
N TYR A 175 7.30 31.78 -7.84
CA TYR A 175 8.44 31.89 -8.74
C TYR A 175 8.52 33.30 -9.34
N LEU A 176 9.66 33.96 -9.13
CA LEU A 176 9.85 35.34 -9.57
C LEU A 176 11.00 35.43 -10.60
N PRO A 177 10.88 36.31 -11.61
CA PRO A 177 11.94 36.53 -12.59
C PRO A 177 13.15 37.27 -12.01
N GLY A 178 13.06 37.81 -10.79
CA GLY A 178 14.14 38.52 -10.13
C GLY A 178 13.77 38.88 -8.69
N PRO A 179 14.59 39.69 -8.01
CA PRO A 179 14.41 40.01 -6.60
C PRO A 179 12.99 40.53 -6.30
N PRO A 180 12.33 40.04 -5.24
CA PRO A 180 10.99 40.49 -4.88
C PRO A 180 10.98 41.99 -4.55
N THR A 181 10.04 42.72 -5.13
CA THR A 181 9.87 44.17 -4.91
C THR A 181 8.76 44.49 -3.90
N GLY A 182 8.15 43.47 -3.27
CA GLY A 182 7.02 43.62 -2.36
C GLY A 182 6.80 42.41 -1.44
N GLN A 183 5.77 42.47 -0.60
CA GLN A 183 5.45 41.42 0.37
C GLN A 183 4.97 40.13 -0.29
N ALA A 184 5.23 39.01 0.41
CA ALA A 184 4.46 37.76 0.41
C ALA A 184 3.05 37.84 -0.18
N ALA A 185 2.72 37.14 -1.28
CA ALA A 185 1.30 36.87 -1.53
C ALA A 185 0.74 36.03 -0.35
N PRO A 186 -0.52 36.22 0.09
CA PRO A 186 -1.08 35.46 1.19
C PRO A 186 -1.08 33.95 0.88
N GLY A 187 -0.42 33.15 1.71
CA GLY A 187 -0.29 31.70 1.53
C GLY A 187 1.02 31.24 0.88
N THR A 188 1.92 32.16 0.50
CA THR A 188 3.27 31.82 0.02
C THR A 188 4.14 31.36 1.19
N THR A 189 4.63 30.12 1.13
CA THR A 189 5.65 29.55 2.02
C THR A 189 7.05 29.76 1.48
N ASP A 190 7.22 29.84 0.15
CA ASP A 190 8.53 29.87 -0.49
C ASP A 190 8.54 30.83 -1.67
N ARG A 191 9.58 31.64 -1.78
CA ARG A 191 9.87 32.45 -2.97
C ARG A 191 11.18 32.01 -3.58
N LEU A 192 11.20 31.87 -4.91
CA LEU A 192 12.42 31.52 -5.63
C LEU A 192 12.65 32.51 -6.77
N TRP A 193 13.88 33.02 -6.87
CA TRP A 193 14.30 33.90 -7.96
C TRP A 193 15.78 33.77 -8.30
N PRO A 194 16.16 33.97 -9.57
CA PRO A 194 17.55 34.09 -9.99
C PRO A 194 18.17 35.42 -9.56
N ASP A 195 19.41 35.42 -9.11
CA ASP A 195 20.19 36.63 -8.83
C ASP A 195 21.08 37.08 -10.01
N GLU A 196 21.78 38.21 -9.82
CA GLU A 196 22.68 38.78 -10.83
C GLU A 196 23.95 37.96 -11.10
N HIS A 197 24.19 36.89 -10.34
CA HIS A 197 25.34 35.99 -10.48
C HIS A 197 24.94 34.61 -11.00
N GLY A 198 23.69 34.44 -11.43
CA GLY A 198 23.18 33.18 -11.93
C GLY A 198 22.83 32.15 -10.85
N ASN A 199 22.81 32.56 -9.57
CA ASN A 199 22.40 31.74 -8.45
C ASN A 199 20.87 31.69 -8.36
N LEU A 200 20.32 30.61 -7.80
CA LEU A 200 18.94 30.57 -7.36
C LEU A 200 18.84 30.98 -5.89
N VAL A 201 18.13 32.06 -5.63
CA VAL A 201 17.81 32.50 -4.27
C VAL A 201 16.48 31.90 -3.86
N HIS A 202 16.47 31.23 -2.72
CA HIS A 202 15.29 30.62 -2.11
C HIS A 202 15.02 31.31 -0.77
N GLU A 203 13.89 31.98 -0.68
CA GLU A 203 13.41 32.64 0.52
C GLU A 203 12.27 31.84 1.15
N HIS A 204 12.55 31.21 2.29
CA HIS A 204 11.59 30.44 3.07
C HIS A 204 10.89 31.32 4.11
N HIS A 205 9.56 31.40 4.02
CA HIS A 205 8.72 32.15 4.96
C HIS A 205 8.25 31.25 6.10
N ALA A 206 8.65 31.57 7.32
CA ALA A 206 8.20 30.83 8.49
C ALA A 206 6.70 31.06 8.76
N PRO A 207 5.92 30.02 9.11
CA PRO A 207 4.47 30.12 9.31
C PRO A 207 4.04 31.02 10.49
N ALA A 208 4.97 31.50 11.32
CA ALA A 208 4.70 32.28 12.53
C ALA A 208 5.08 33.78 12.42
N GLY A 209 5.30 34.31 11.20
CA GLY A 209 5.63 35.73 11.01
C GLY A 209 7.05 36.12 11.45
N GLY A 210 7.95 35.13 11.57
CA GLY A 210 9.38 35.36 11.77
C GLY A 210 10.06 35.91 10.50
N PRO A 211 11.30 36.41 10.60
CA PRO A 211 12.05 36.85 9.43
C PRO A 211 12.25 35.68 8.46
N PRO A 212 12.18 35.92 7.14
CA PRO A 212 12.40 34.88 6.15
C PRO A 212 13.85 34.37 6.23
N THR A 213 14.03 33.09 5.92
CA THR A 213 15.37 32.49 5.78
C THR A 213 15.74 32.49 4.30
N ILE A 214 16.91 33.02 3.96
CA ILE A 214 17.40 33.09 2.59
C ILE A 214 18.51 32.06 2.39
N GLU A 215 18.32 31.16 1.44
CA GLU A 215 19.31 30.23 0.93
C GLU A 215 19.70 30.64 -0.48
N VAL A 216 21.01 30.60 -0.80
CA VAL A 216 21.52 30.91 -2.13
C VAL A 216 22.19 29.67 -2.70
N LEU A 217 21.60 29.15 -3.76
CA LEU A 217 22.08 27.99 -4.49
C LEU A 217 22.93 28.46 -5.67
N ALA A 218 24.24 28.26 -5.56
CA ALA A 218 25.16 28.64 -6.63
C ALA A 218 25.00 27.75 -7.87
N PRO A 219 25.31 28.26 -9.09
CA PRO A 219 25.42 27.44 -10.28
C PRO A 219 26.37 26.28 -10.01
N GLY A 220 25.92 25.07 -10.30
CA GLY A 220 26.67 23.91 -9.88
C GLY A 220 26.09 22.60 -10.38
N ARG A 221 26.81 21.53 -10.06
CA ARG A 221 26.36 20.16 -10.30
C ARG A 221 25.24 19.84 -9.33
N ILE A 222 24.02 19.82 -9.83
CA ILE A 222 22.85 19.50 -9.01
C ILE A 222 22.43 18.06 -9.32
N SER A 223 22.45 17.22 -8.28
CA SER A 223 21.78 15.94 -8.27
C SER A 223 20.45 16.10 -7.54
N TRP A 224 19.35 15.95 -8.28
CA TRP A 224 18.01 15.83 -7.71
C TRP A 224 17.75 14.38 -7.30
#